data_AF-A0A8R1E8J3-F1
#
_entry.id   AF-A0A8R1E8J3-F1
#
_cell.length_a   1.000
_cell.length_b   1.000
_cell.length_c   1.000
_cell.angle_alpha   90.00
_cell.angle_beta   90.00
_cell.angle_gamma   90.00
#
_symmetry.space_group_name_H-M   'P 1'
#
loop_
_entity.id
_entity.type
_entity.pdbx_description
1 polymer ?
#
loop_
_entity_poly.entity_id
_entity_poly.type
_entity_poly.pdbx_seq_one_letter_code
_entity_poly.pdbx_strand_id
1 'polypeptide(L)' 'APLFFPVSNTSADYVNGDWMDPCYERFYEIGAKYIVYWFVNGDMYCEAVVRGPNINYTATFKQEFLVRAEYKHTWCPPPN' A
#
# COMPACT_ATOMS: atom_id res chain seq x y z
N ALA A 1 7.33 -7.50 0.67
CA ALA A 1 6.79 -8.09 -0.57
C ALA A 1 5.37 -7.57 -0.73
N PRO A 2 5.02 -7.02 -1.91
CA PRO A 2 3.70 -6.46 -2.14
C PRO A 2 2.62 -7.56 -2.16
N LEU A 3 1.45 -7.26 -1.59
CA LEU A 3 0.23 -8.01 -1.77
C LEU A 3 -0.44 -7.57 -3.07
N PHE A 4 -0.95 -8.53 -3.83
CA PHE A 4 -1.56 -8.33 -5.15
C PHE A 4 -3.08 -8.36 -5.07
N PHE A 5 -3.73 -7.38 -5.69
CA PHE A 5 -5.18 -7.27 -5.81
C PHE A 5 -5.56 -7.06 -7.29
N PRO A 6 -6.02 -8.10 -8.00
CA PRO A 6 -6.39 -7.98 -9.40
C PRO A 6 -7.61 -7.09 -9.55
N VAL A 7 -7.58 -6.11 -10.47
CA VAL A 7 -8.71 -5.17 -10.65
C VAL A 7 -9.96 -5.84 -11.21
N SER A 8 -9.82 -7.01 -11.82
CA SER A 8 -10.94 -7.88 -12.18
C SER A 8 -11.64 -8.52 -10.98
N ASN A 9 -11.05 -8.46 -9.78
CA ASN A 9 -11.71 -8.91 -8.57
C ASN A 9 -12.75 -7.89 -8.14
N THR A 10 -13.97 -8.06 -8.62
CA THR A 10 -15.13 -7.23 -8.26
C THR A 10 -15.51 -7.32 -6.78
N SER A 11 -14.93 -8.24 -6.00
CA SER A 11 -15.09 -8.29 -4.54
C SER A 11 -14.16 -7.30 -3.82
N ALA A 12 -13.11 -6.80 -4.49
CA ALA A 12 -12.26 -5.75 -3.98
C ALA A 12 -12.92 -4.41 -4.29
N ASP A 13 -13.74 -3.92 -3.36
CA ASP A 13 -14.28 -2.57 -3.43
C ASP A 13 -13.16 -1.59 -3.11
N TYR A 14 -12.40 -1.18 -4.14
CA TYR A 14 -11.29 -0.23 -4.02
C TYR A 14 -11.69 1.16 -3.47
N VAL A 15 -12.99 1.40 -3.32
CA VAL A 15 -13.58 2.64 -2.84
C VAL A 15 -13.88 2.58 -1.34
N ASN A 16 -14.15 1.40 -0.80
CA ASN A 16 -14.34 1.17 0.63
C ASN A 16 -12.98 0.94 1.35
N GLY A 17 -12.92 1.01 2.67
CA GLY A 17 -11.67 0.78 3.42
C GLY A 17 -11.24 -0.70 3.47
N ASP A 18 -12.22 -1.61 3.42
CA ASP A 18 -12.05 -3.03 3.79
C ASP A 18 -11.09 -3.81 2.89
N TRP A 19 -10.93 -3.44 1.61
CA TRP A 19 -9.94 -4.09 0.72
C TRP A 19 -8.50 -3.83 1.16
N MET A 20 -8.26 -2.77 1.95
CA MET A 20 -6.95 -2.45 2.50
C MET A 20 -6.63 -3.29 3.75
N ASP A 21 -7.60 -4.01 4.32
CA ASP A 21 -7.42 -4.76 5.56
C ASP A 21 -6.23 -5.72 5.54
N PRO A 22 -6.00 -6.53 4.48
CA PRO A 22 -4.82 -7.40 4.44
C PRO A 22 -3.49 -6.62 4.49
N CYS A 23 -3.48 -5.39 3.97
CA CYS A 23 -2.31 -4.50 4.03
C CYS A 23 -2.08 -3.98 5.45
N TYR A 24 -3.16 -3.68 6.17
CA TYR A 24 -3.10 -3.26 7.56
C TYR A 24 -2.75 -4.41 8.50
N GLU A 25 -3.31 -5.61 8.30
CA GLU A 25 -2.91 -6.82 9.03
C GLU A 25 -1.41 -7.04 8.91
N ARG A 26 -0.87 -6.98 7.67
CA ARG A 26 0.56 -7.11 7.45
C ARG A 26 1.37 -5.98 8.07
N PHE A 27 0.85 -4.75 8.06
CA PHE A 27 1.47 -3.60 8.70
C PHE A 27 1.68 -3.83 10.20
N TYR A 28 0.66 -4.35 10.89
CA TYR A 28 0.76 -4.68 12.31
C TYR A 28 1.68 -5.87 12.56
N GLU A 29 1.60 -6.92 11.73
CA GLU A 29 2.40 -8.14 11.87
C GLU A 29 3.91 -7.85 11.84
N ILE A 30 4.37 -6.98 10.94
CA ILE A 30 5.80 -6.71 10.74
C ILE A 30 6.30 -5.44 11.43
N GLY A 31 5.42 -4.74 12.16
CA GLY A 31 5.75 -3.44 12.78
C GLY A 31 6.13 -2.37 11.76
N ALA A 32 5.43 -2.34 10.62
CA ALA A 32 5.67 -1.38 9.56
C ALA A 32 5.41 0.07 10.03
N LYS A 33 5.96 1.03 9.27
CA LYS A 33 5.72 2.47 9.49
C LYS A 33 4.89 3.10 8.40
N TYR A 34 4.96 2.54 7.19
CA TYR A 34 4.17 3.00 6.07
C TYR A 34 3.45 1.83 5.40
N ILE A 35 2.35 2.15 4.74
CA ILE A 35 1.75 1.31 3.71
C ILE A 35 1.83 2.08 2.41
N VAL A 36 2.29 1.41 1.36
CA VAL A 36 2.45 1.99 0.04
C VAL A 36 1.55 1.25 -0.94
N TYR A 37 0.76 1.97 -1.71
CA TYR A 37 -0.12 1.43 -2.73
C TYR A 37 0.41 1.78 -4.12
N TRP A 38 0.45 0.77 -4.98
CA TRP A 38 0.96 0.86 -6.33
C TRP A 38 -0.11 0.45 -7.32
N PHE A 39 -0.18 1.15 -8.46
CA PHE A 39 -1.04 0.77 -9.56
C PHE A 39 -0.17 0.49 -10.78
N VAL A 40 -0.05 -0.80 -11.11
CA VAL A 40 0.90 -1.29 -12.11
C VAL A 40 0.10 -2.10 -13.13
N ASN A 41 0.14 -1.67 -14.40
CA ASN A 41 -0.50 -2.37 -15.51
C ASN A 41 -1.99 -2.67 -15.32
N GLY A 42 -2.71 -1.82 -14.59
CA GLY A 42 -4.14 -2.03 -14.34
C GLY A 42 -4.43 -2.86 -13.10
N ASP A 43 -3.43 -3.25 -12.30
CA ASP A 43 -3.60 -3.98 -11.04
C ASP A 43 -3.15 -3.16 -9.83
N MET A 44 -3.80 -3.38 -8.69
CA MET A 44 -3.48 -2.71 -7.44
C MET A 44 -2.58 -3.60 -6.58
N TYR A 45 -1.54 -3.01 -6.00
CA TYR A 45 -0.66 -3.66 -5.04
C TYR A 45 -0.58 -2.83 -3.78
N CYS A 46 -0.42 -3.48 -2.63
CA CYS A 46 -0.06 -2.77 -1.41
C CYS A 46 1.18 -3.37 -0.76
N GLU A 47 1.96 -2.55 -0.08
CA GLU A 47 3.17 -2.97 0.57
C GLU A 47 3.32 -2.28 1.93
N ALA A 48 3.30 -3.06 3.01
CA ALA A 48 3.70 -2.60 4.32
C ALA A 48 5.23 -2.50 4.35
N VAL A 49 5.76 -1.31 4.66
CA VAL A 49 7.20 -1.05 4.65
C VAL A 49 7.69 -0.55 6.00
N VAL A 50 8.81 -1.12 6.43
CA VAL A 50 9.61 -0.65 7.56
C VAL A 50 10.67 0.31 7.05
N ARG A 51 11.00 1.32 7.86
CA ARG A 51 12.13 2.20 7.55
C ARG A 51 13.42 1.41 7.73
N GLY A 52 14.10 1.09 6.63
CA GLY A 52 15.43 0.48 6.66
C GLY A 52 16.52 1.46 7.14
N PRO A 53 17.74 0.95 7.42
CA PRO A 53 18.91 1.80 7.62
C PRO A 53 19.18 2.66 6.37
N ASN A 54 19.88 3.79 6.52
CA ASN A 54 20.10 4.84 5.49
C ASN A 54 20.94 4.38 4.27
N ILE A 55 20.54 3.30 3.61
CA ILE A 55 21.18 2.69 2.44
C ILE A 55 20.24 2.88 1.26
N ASN A 56 20.79 3.06 0.06
CA ASN A 56 20.05 3.16 -1.21
C ASN A 56 19.09 1.98 -1.38
N TYR A 57 17.85 2.16 -0.96
CA TYR A 57 16.81 1.14 -1.11
C TYR A 57 16.15 1.31 -2.47
N THR A 58 16.23 0.27 -3.29
CA THR A 58 15.47 0.22 -4.54
C THR A 58 14.02 -0.11 -4.21
N ALA A 59 13.11 0.80 -4.53
CA ALA A 59 11.68 0.57 -4.35
C ALA A 59 11.24 -0.64 -5.18
N THR A 60 10.26 -1.40 -4.66
CA THR A 60 9.72 -2.58 -5.34
C THR A 60 9.17 -2.25 -6.72
N PHE A 61 8.52 -1.10 -6.85
CA PHE A 61 8.06 -0.54 -8.11
C PHE A 61 8.67 0.85 -8.33
N LYS A 62 8.74 1.27 -9.59
CA LYS A 62 9.11 2.64 -9.94
C LYS A 62 8.12 3.62 -9.33
N GLN A 63 8.61 4.80 -8.95
CA GLN A 63 7.79 5.85 -8.34
C GLN A 63 6.61 6.31 -9.23
N GLU A 64 6.70 6.16 -10.55
CA GLU A 64 5.62 6.47 -11.48
C GLU A 64 4.33 5.66 -11.25
N PHE A 65 4.44 4.50 -10.58
CA PHE A 65 3.30 3.66 -10.23
C PHE A 65 2.76 3.92 -8.82
N LEU A 66 3.36 4.86 -8.08
CA LEU A 66 2.94 5.19 -6.72
C LEU A 66 1.60 5.92 -6.74
N VAL A 67 0.58 5.33 -6.12
CA VAL A 67 -0.75 5.95 -6.00
C VAL A 67 -0.91 6.65 -4.67
N ARG A 68 -0.50 5.97 -3.59
CA ARG A 68 -0.76 6.41 -2.23
C ARG A 68 0.31 5.87 -1.30
N ALA A 69 0.70 6.68 -0.32
CA ALA A 69 1.51 6.25 0.81
C ALA A 69 0.88 6.76 2.10
N GLU A 70 0.75 5.88 3.07
CA GLU A 70 0.17 6.17 4.38
C GLU A 70 1.22 5.99 5.44
N TYR A 71 1.24 6.89 6.42
CA TYR A 71 2.14 6.80 7.57
C TYR A 71 1.33 6.55 8.83
N LYS A 72 1.69 5.50 9.58
CA LYS A 72 1.04 5.14 10.86
C LYS A 72 -0.49 5.09 10.83
N HIS A 73 -1.09 4.61 9.74
CA HIS A 73 -2.55 4.50 9.60
C HIS A 73 -3.28 5.85 9.65
N THR A 74 -2.57 6.97 9.56
CA THR A 74 -3.21 8.27 9.40
C THR A 74 -3.61 8.40 7.94
N TRP A 75 -4.84 7.97 7.62
CA TRP A 75 -5.49 8.41 6.39
C TRP A 75 -5.60 9.93 6.48
N CYS A 76 -5.03 10.65 5.52
CA CYS A 76 -5.40 12.05 5.31
C CYS A 76 -6.66 12.02 4.44
N PRO A 77 -7.88 12.21 4.99
CA PRO A 77 -9.03 12.48 4.13
C PRO A 77 -8.76 13.81 3.40
N PRO A 78 -9.29 14.01 2.18
CA PRO A 78 -9.31 15.34 1.60
C PRO A 78 -9.99 16.33 2.56
N PRO A 79 -9.52 17.58 2.67
CA PRO A 79 -10.20 18.59 3.46
C PRO A 79 -11.64 18.76 2.96
N ASN A 80 -12.59 18.83 3.90
CA ASN A 80 -14.02 19.09 3.66
C ASN A 80 -14.25 20.37 2.86
#